data_AF-A0A5C3LP77-F1
#
_entry.id   AF-A0A5C3LP77-F1
#
_cell.length_a   1.000
_cell.length_b   1.000
_cell.length_c   1.000
_cell.angle_alpha   90.00
_cell.angle_beta   90.00
_cell.angle_gamma   90.00
#
_symmetry.space_group_name_H-M   'P 1'
#
loop_
_entity.id
_entity.type
_entity.pdbx_description
1 polymer ?
#
loop_
_entity_poly.entity_id
_entity_poly.type
_entity_poly.pdbx_seq_one_letter_code
_entity_poly.pdbx_strand_id
1 'polypeptide(L)'
;MTSSTSPPRDLERNLIWIERTFTTRPATEQLLGPERESGTIHPLDYDAALDFFPGIHRHYNTIGTAVGIAVALAARRPAWTTQRLVSTVFFGAFTGRAVGTVFAVRSFYSFFRSIHDPAGFATAMDNVKHRLDTPSSIHAQVPVPDDQTPSIRQFFIPFWQLFTDIITPEPQETATAWGKIRTVNANQSQQSSWDLIRQSHERARIPRPDQASTSSDNRFREELTRSEEQASFDALIDKERNMK
;
A
#
# COMPACT_ATOMS: atom_id res chain seq x y z
N MET A 1 11.38 45.20 -1.76
CA MET A 1 11.45 44.41 -3.02
C MET A 1 11.37 42.95 -2.64
N THR A 2 10.19 42.34 -2.78
CA THR A 2 9.96 40.93 -2.46
C THR A 2 10.30 40.11 -3.69
N SER A 3 11.46 39.46 -3.70
CA SER A 3 11.83 38.47 -4.71
C SER A 3 10.77 37.37 -4.67
N SER A 4 9.90 37.31 -5.69
CA SER A 4 8.97 36.19 -5.85
C SER A 4 9.79 34.95 -6.24
N THR A 5 10.34 34.27 -5.24
CA THR A 5 11.04 33.01 -5.39
C THR A 5 10.05 32.00 -5.94
N SER A 6 10.07 31.81 -7.26
CA SER A 6 9.32 30.75 -7.90
C SER A 6 9.92 29.43 -7.40
N PRO A 7 9.12 28.43 -7.04
CA PRO A 7 9.68 27.12 -6.70
C PRO A 7 10.54 26.64 -7.89
N PRO A 8 11.71 26.03 -7.62
CA PRO A 8 12.52 25.42 -8.66
C PRO A 8 11.64 24.52 -9.54
N ARG A 9 11.62 24.75 -10.86
CA ARG A 9 10.78 24.01 -11.82
C ARG A 9 11.02 22.49 -11.80
N ASP A 10 12.14 22.08 -11.24
CA ASP A 10 12.55 20.68 -11.14
C ASP A 10 11.86 19.94 -9.98
N LEU A 11 11.42 20.66 -8.94
CA LEU A 11 10.57 20.10 -7.88
C LEU A 11 9.14 19.86 -8.38
N GLU A 12 8.60 20.76 -9.21
CA GLU A 12 7.24 20.64 -9.75
C GLU A 12 7.08 19.42 -10.67
N ARG A 13 8.11 19.11 -11.48
CA ARG A 13 8.13 17.92 -12.34
C ARG A 13 8.17 16.59 -11.57
N ASN A 14 8.54 16.60 -10.30
CA ASN A 14 8.77 15.39 -9.51
C ASN A 14 7.65 15.07 -8.51
N LEU A 15 6.55 15.82 -8.45
CA LEU A 15 5.45 15.57 -7.48
C LEU A 15 4.97 14.11 -7.46
N ILE A 16 4.78 13.50 -8.64
CA ILE A 16 4.33 12.11 -8.78
C ILE A 16 5.36 11.13 -8.20
N TRP A 17 6.65 11.40 -8.39
CA TRP A 17 7.72 10.58 -7.84
C TRP A 17 7.79 10.74 -6.31
N ILE A 18 7.74 11.98 -5.81
CA ILE A 18 7.75 12.28 -4.37
C ILE A 18 6.61 11.54 -3.64
N GLU A 19 5.38 11.63 -4.16
CA GLU A 19 4.23 10.93 -3.57
C GLU A 19 4.38 9.40 -3.54
N ARG A 20 5.13 8.82 -4.47
CA ARG A 20 5.36 7.37 -4.56
C ARG A 20 6.53 6.90 -3.70
N THR A 21 7.52 7.75 -3.52
CA THR A 21 8.74 7.45 -2.77
C THR A 21 8.52 7.63 -1.27
N PHE A 22 7.93 8.76 -0.87
CA PHE A 22 7.76 9.15 0.54
C PHE A 22 6.40 8.71 1.07
N THR A 23 6.18 7.39 1.11
CA THR A 23 4.84 6.87 1.42
C THR A 23 4.51 6.79 2.90
N THR A 24 5.52 6.58 3.74
CA THR A 24 5.38 6.42 5.18
C THR A 24 6.42 7.28 5.88
N ARG A 25 6.19 7.57 7.16
CA ARG A 25 7.15 8.31 7.98
C ARG A 25 8.51 7.58 8.05
N PRO A 26 8.58 6.26 8.34
CA PRO A 26 9.87 5.55 8.36
C PRO A 26 10.60 5.58 7.01
N ALA A 27 9.89 5.44 5.89
CA ALA A 27 10.51 5.54 4.57
C ALA A 27 11.08 6.95 4.33
N THR A 28 10.39 7.99 4.82
CA THR A 28 10.85 9.37 4.72
C THR A 28 12.07 9.62 5.59
N GLU A 29 12.06 9.15 6.83
CA GLU A 29 13.20 9.21 7.75
C GLU A 29 14.42 8.47 7.17
N GLN A 30 14.22 7.29 6.59
CA GLN A 30 15.30 6.49 6.00
C GLN A 30 15.92 7.18 4.78
N LEU A 31 15.11 7.82 3.94
CA LEU A 31 15.59 8.45 2.70
C LEU A 31 16.21 9.83 2.95
N LEU A 32 15.62 10.64 3.82
CA LEU A 32 16.09 12.00 4.13
C LEU A 32 17.07 12.05 5.32
N GLY A 33 17.13 11.02 6.15
CA GLY A 33 18.01 10.94 7.32
C GLY A 33 19.49 11.21 6.99
N PRO A 34 20.06 10.55 5.97
CA PRO A 34 21.43 10.84 5.52
C PRO A 34 21.63 12.29 5.06
N GLU A 35 20.63 12.90 4.42
CA GLU A 35 20.70 14.30 3.98
C GLU A 35 20.75 15.25 5.18
N ARG A 36 20.00 14.95 6.24
CA ARG A 36 20.02 15.72 7.49
C ARG A 36 21.37 15.62 8.18
N GLU A 37 21.93 14.41 8.26
CA GLU A 37 23.23 14.16 8.87
C GLU A 37 24.38 14.83 8.10
N SER A 38 24.27 14.89 6.77
CA SER A 38 25.22 15.60 5.91
C SER A 38 25.11 17.14 6.00
N GLY A 39 24.06 17.66 6.63
CA GLY A 39 23.76 19.09 6.67
C GLY A 39 23.21 19.67 5.36
N THR A 40 22.81 18.81 4.41
CA THR A 40 22.24 19.24 3.12
C THR A 40 20.81 19.78 3.27
N ILE A 41 20.02 19.17 4.17
CA ILE A 41 18.67 19.64 4.52
C ILE A 41 18.68 20.27 5.92
N HIS A 42 18.05 21.44 6.05
CA HIS A 42 17.90 22.10 7.34
C HIS A 42 17.01 21.26 8.29
N PRO A 43 17.32 21.16 9.60
CA PRO A 43 16.54 20.33 10.54
C PRO A 43 15.04 20.66 10.55
N LEU A 44 14.69 21.95 10.47
CA LEU A 44 13.29 22.40 10.41
C LEU A 44 12.55 21.86 9.16
N ASP A 45 13.25 21.80 8.02
CA ASP A 45 12.67 21.36 6.74
C ASP A 45 12.53 19.84 6.71
N TYR A 46 13.46 19.13 7.36
CA TYR A 46 13.38 17.70 7.60
C TYR A 46 12.15 17.34 8.43
N ASP A 47 11.92 18.02 9.56
CA ASP A 47 10.75 17.77 10.40
C ASP A 47 9.44 18.10 9.67
N ALA A 48 9.40 19.22 8.93
CA ALA A 48 8.26 19.58 8.10
C ALA A 48 7.96 18.50 7.03
N ALA A 49 8.99 17.91 6.43
CA ALA A 49 8.85 16.83 5.46
C ALA A 49 8.31 15.53 6.10
N LEU A 50 8.77 15.19 7.30
CA LEU A 50 8.27 14.03 8.06
C LEU A 50 6.80 14.13 8.41
N ASP A 51 6.32 15.34 8.71
CA ASP A 51 4.90 15.58 9.02
C ASP A 51 4.05 15.67 7.75
N PHE A 52 4.61 16.28 6.69
CA PHE A 52 3.87 16.51 5.46
C PHE A 52 3.68 15.23 4.66
N PHE A 53 4.74 14.52 4.27
CA PHE A 53 4.67 13.43 3.28
C PHE A 53 3.73 12.26 3.63
N PRO A 54 3.70 11.72 4.87
CA PRO A 54 2.72 10.71 5.25
C PRO A 54 1.31 11.30 5.51
N GLY A 55 1.12 12.59 5.32
CA GLY A 55 -0.11 13.31 5.64
C GLY A 55 -1.32 12.96 4.75
N ILE A 56 -2.50 13.39 5.21
CA ILE A 56 -3.80 13.08 4.61
C ILE A 56 -4.00 13.63 3.19
N HIS A 57 -3.17 14.57 2.75
CA HIS A 57 -3.28 15.21 1.45
C HIS A 57 -3.21 14.22 0.28
N ARG A 58 -2.50 13.10 0.45
CA ARG A 58 -2.41 12.00 -0.52
C ARG A 58 -3.76 11.30 -0.76
N HIS A 59 -4.67 11.41 0.19
CA HIS A 59 -6.01 10.84 0.11
C HIS A 59 -7.08 11.82 -0.38
N TYR A 60 -6.75 13.09 -0.63
CA TYR A 60 -7.75 14.08 -1.07
C TYR A 60 -8.45 13.70 -2.38
N ASN A 61 -7.76 13.05 -3.32
CA ASN A 61 -8.39 12.55 -4.53
C ASN A 61 -9.43 11.46 -4.24
N THR A 62 -9.10 10.52 -3.36
CA THR A 62 -10.01 9.42 -2.96
C THR A 62 -11.18 9.95 -2.15
N ILE A 63 -10.91 10.78 -1.14
CA ILE A 63 -11.93 11.42 -0.30
C ILE A 63 -12.84 12.29 -1.18
N GLY A 64 -12.27 13.13 -2.04
CA GLY A 64 -13.03 13.97 -2.97
C GLY A 64 -13.92 13.15 -3.90
N THR A 65 -13.42 12.04 -4.45
CA THR A 65 -14.21 11.12 -5.28
C THR A 65 -15.38 10.53 -4.47
N ALA A 66 -15.12 10.03 -3.27
CA ALA A 66 -16.14 9.44 -2.40
C ALA A 66 -17.22 10.46 -2.02
N VAL A 67 -16.82 11.68 -1.64
CA VAL A 67 -17.74 12.79 -1.35
C VAL A 67 -18.55 13.16 -2.59
N GLY A 68 -17.93 13.22 -3.77
CA GLY A 68 -18.62 13.50 -5.03
C GLY A 68 -19.68 12.47 -5.38
N ILE A 69 -19.38 11.18 -5.19
CA ILE A 69 -20.35 10.08 -5.35
C ILE A 69 -21.49 10.21 -4.34
N ALA A 70 -21.17 10.45 -3.06
CA ALA A 70 -22.17 10.60 -2.01
C ALA A 70 -23.13 11.76 -2.30
N VAL A 71 -22.61 12.91 -2.73
CA VAL A 71 -23.41 14.07 -3.15
C VAL A 71 -24.29 13.73 -4.36
N ALA A 72 -23.76 13.05 -5.36
CA ALA A 72 -24.54 12.63 -6.53
C ALA A 72 -25.67 11.65 -6.17
N LEU A 73 -25.44 10.72 -5.25
CA LEU A 73 -26.45 9.79 -4.75
C LEU A 73 -27.48 10.48 -3.86
N ALA A 74 -27.07 11.46 -3.04
CA ALA A 74 -27.99 12.25 -2.23
C ALA A 74 -28.92 13.12 -3.10
N ALA A 75 -28.43 13.57 -4.26
CA ALA A 75 -29.22 14.32 -5.24
C ALA A 75 -30.16 13.43 -6.09
N ARG A 76 -30.15 12.10 -5.91
CA ARG A 76 -30.95 11.18 -6.73
C ARG A 76 -32.45 11.41 -6.53
N ARG A 77 -33.22 11.34 -7.62
CA ARG A 77 -34.69 11.29 -7.57
C ARG A 77 -35.17 9.87 -7.89
N PRO A 78 -36.28 9.41 -7.29
CA PRO A 78 -36.80 8.05 -7.51
C PRO A 78 -37.21 7.78 -8.97
N ALA A 79 -37.53 8.81 -9.74
CA ALA A 79 -37.92 8.70 -11.15
C ALA A 79 -36.74 8.66 -12.15
N TRP A 80 -35.49 8.59 -11.68
CA TRP A 80 -34.34 8.55 -12.59
C TRP A 80 -34.18 7.18 -13.24
N THR A 81 -34.08 7.18 -14.57
CA THR A 81 -33.61 6.03 -15.35
C THR A 81 -32.20 5.63 -14.92
N THR A 82 -31.85 4.34 -14.98
CA THR A 82 -30.51 3.82 -14.64
C THR A 82 -29.39 4.58 -15.34
N GLN A 83 -29.53 4.92 -16.63
CA GLN A 83 -28.52 5.66 -17.39
C GLN A 83 -28.25 7.05 -16.79
N ARG A 84 -29.30 7.80 -16.42
CA ARG A 84 -29.17 9.11 -15.76
C ARG A 84 -28.51 9.01 -14.39
N LEU A 85 -28.79 7.95 -13.64
CA LEU A 85 -28.14 7.71 -12.35
C LEU A 85 -26.64 7.46 -12.55
N VAL A 86 -26.27 6.55 -13.45
CA VAL A 86 -24.87 6.22 -13.76
C VAL A 86 -24.12 7.46 -14.22
N SER A 87 -24.68 8.26 -15.14
CA SER A 87 -24.03 9.49 -15.61
C SER A 87 -23.84 10.52 -14.50
N THR A 88 -24.83 10.67 -13.60
CA THR A 88 -24.76 11.62 -12.49
C THR A 88 -23.72 11.20 -11.46
N VAL A 89 -23.66 9.91 -11.12
CA VAL A 89 -22.64 9.37 -10.22
C VAL A 89 -21.24 9.53 -10.82
N PHE A 90 -21.07 9.22 -12.11
CA PHE A 90 -19.79 9.41 -12.79
C PHE A 90 -19.34 10.88 -12.77
N PHE A 91 -20.24 11.81 -13.10
CA PHE A 91 -19.93 13.23 -13.09
C PHE A 91 -19.62 13.75 -11.67
N GLY A 92 -20.36 13.27 -10.66
CA GLY A 92 -20.09 13.55 -9.26
C GLY A 92 -18.70 13.07 -8.82
N ALA A 93 -18.36 11.82 -9.15
CA ALA A 93 -17.04 11.24 -8.88
C ALA A 93 -15.91 12.04 -9.54
N PHE A 94 -16.07 12.40 -10.82
CA PHE A 94 -15.09 13.19 -11.57
C PHE A 94 -14.90 14.58 -10.97
N THR A 95 -16.00 15.28 -10.67
CA THR A 95 -15.98 16.62 -10.06
C THR A 95 -15.33 16.58 -8.68
N GLY A 96 -15.71 15.61 -7.86
CA GLY A 96 -15.13 15.40 -6.53
C GLY A 96 -13.63 15.14 -6.59
N ARG A 97 -13.17 14.32 -7.55
CA ARG A 97 -11.74 14.08 -7.81
C ARG A 97 -11.01 15.37 -8.19
N ALA A 98 -11.57 16.16 -9.11
CA ALA A 98 -10.96 17.42 -9.54
C ALA A 98 -10.78 18.40 -8.37
N VAL A 99 -11.79 18.54 -7.52
CA VAL A 99 -11.71 19.34 -6.29
C VAL A 99 -10.64 18.79 -5.35
N GLY A 100 -10.60 17.47 -5.13
CA GLY A 100 -9.56 16.82 -4.34
C GLY A 100 -8.14 17.10 -4.86
N THR A 101 -7.96 17.12 -6.18
CA THR A 101 -6.67 17.45 -6.81
C THR A 101 -6.27 18.90 -6.53
N VAL A 102 -7.20 19.85 -6.61
CA VAL A 102 -6.92 21.26 -6.27
C VAL A 102 -6.47 21.40 -4.82
N PHE A 103 -7.12 20.70 -3.88
CA PHE A 103 -6.69 20.70 -2.48
C PHE A 103 -5.31 20.06 -2.28
N ALA A 104 -5.01 18.97 -2.99
CA ALA A 104 -3.70 18.31 -2.91
C ALA A 104 -2.59 19.24 -3.42
N VAL A 105 -2.81 19.86 -4.59
CA VAL A 105 -1.87 20.86 -5.14
C VAL A 105 -1.70 22.02 -4.16
N ARG A 106 -2.78 22.55 -3.60
CA ARG A 106 -2.71 23.63 -2.60
C ARG A 106 -1.89 23.22 -1.37
N SER A 107 -2.03 22.00 -0.86
CA SER A 107 -1.23 21.55 0.29
C SER A 107 0.25 21.42 -0.04
N PHE A 108 0.61 20.95 -1.23
CA PHE A 108 2.01 20.96 -1.69
C PHE A 108 2.57 22.37 -1.78
N TYR A 109 1.82 23.31 -2.36
CA TYR A 109 2.23 24.72 -2.39
C TYR A 109 2.40 25.31 -0.99
N SER A 110 1.54 24.95 -0.03
CA SER A 110 1.68 25.38 1.36
C SER A 110 2.93 24.82 2.00
N PHE A 111 3.24 23.54 1.76
CA PHE A 111 4.45 22.89 2.24
C PHE A 111 5.72 23.51 1.66
N PHE A 112 5.80 23.72 0.34
CA PHE A 112 6.96 24.36 -0.26
C PHE A 112 7.18 25.80 0.23
N ARG A 113 6.11 26.50 0.62
CA ARG A 113 6.21 27.83 1.24
C ARG A 113 6.68 27.79 2.70
N SER A 114 6.55 26.66 3.40
CA SER A 114 7.04 26.50 4.76
C SER A 114 8.50 26.07 4.85
N ILE A 115 9.10 25.61 3.74
CA ILE A 115 10.52 25.24 3.68
C ILE A 115 11.39 26.49 3.83
N HIS A 116 12.33 26.45 4.77
CA HIS A 116 13.27 27.53 5.07
C HIS A 116 14.40 27.62 4.04
N ASP A 117 14.99 26.49 3.66
CA ASP A 117 16.02 26.41 2.62
C ASP A 117 15.55 25.56 1.43
N PRO A 118 14.87 26.17 0.44
CA PRO A 118 14.36 25.44 -0.72
C PRO A 118 15.48 24.89 -1.61
N ALA A 119 16.69 25.49 -1.58
CA ALA A 119 17.82 25.04 -2.38
C ALA A 119 18.47 23.79 -1.77
N GLY A 120 18.69 23.81 -0.44
CA GLY A 120 19.13 22.63 0.31
C GLY A 120 18.16 21.47 0.19
N PHE A 121 16.85 21.74 0.32
CA PHE A 121 15.82 20.71 0.15
C PHE A 121 15.81 20.12 -1.27
N ALA A 122 15.91 20.95 -2.32
CA ALA A 122 15.96 20.45 -3.70
C ALA A 122 17.18 19.55 -3.93
N THR A 123 18.35 19.96 -3.43
CA THR A 123 19.59 19.17 -3.51
C THR A 123 19.45 17.83 -2.80
N ALA A 124 18.84 17.82 -1.61
CA ALA A 124 18.55 16.60 -0.86
C ALA A 124 17.65 15.63 -1.65
N MET A 125 16.63 16.15 -2.34
CA MET A 125 15.72 15.33 -3.15
C MET A 125 16.43 14.73 -4.38
N ASP A 126 17.33 15.47 -5.02
CA ASP A 126 18.15 14.97 -6.12
C ASP A 126 19.14 13.89 -5.65
N ASN A 127 19.76 14.07 -4.48
CA ASN A 127 20.61 13.05 -3.86
C ASN A 127 19.82 11.76 -3.57
N VAL A 128 18.61 11.87 -3.03
CA VAL A 128 17.72 10.71 -2.81
C VAL A 128 17.38 10.04 -4.13
N LYS A 129 17.02 10.80 -5.16
CA LYS A 129 16.70 10.26 -6.48
C LYS A 129 17.89 9.53 -7.09
N HIS A 130 19.08 10.12 -7.03
CA HIS A 130 20.31 9.51 -7.52
C HIS A 130 20.63 8.21 -6.76
N ARG A 131 20.41 8.17 -5.43
CA ARG A 131 20.58 6.93 -4.64
C ARG A 131 19.61 5.84 -5.08
N LEU A 132 18.36 6.18 -5.40
CA LEU A 132 17.35 5.22 -5.85
C LEU A 132 17.58 4.76 -7.30
N ASP A 133 18.12 5.62 -8.17
CA ASP A 133 18.42 5.28 -9.56
C ASP A 133 19.70 4.43 -9.67
N THR A 134 20.57 4.44 -8.66
CA THR A 134 21.81 3.65 -8.67
C THR A 134 21.49 2.21 -8.21
N PRO A 135 21.61 1.19 -9.09
CA PRO A 135 21.25 -0.20 -8.76
C PRO A 135 22.18 -0.88 -7.74
N SER A 136 23.15 -0.16 -7.19
CA SER A 136 24.27 -0.70 -6.43
C SER A 136 24.10 -0.67 -4.91
N SER A 137 23.06 -0.03 -4.36
CA SER A 137 22.75 -0.14 -2.91
C SER A 137 21.91 -1.39 -2.64
N ILE A 138 22.56 -2.53 -2.80
CA ILE A 138 22.16 -3.83 -2.28
C ILE A 138 21.89 -3.67 -0.76
N HIS A 139 20.64 -3.82 -0.32
CA HIS A 139 20.24 -4.00 1.10
C HIS A 139 20.01 -2.77 1.99
N ALA A 140 19.57 -1.62 1.46
CA ALA A 140 18.60 -0.85 2.24
C ALA A 140 17.25 -1.56 2.15
N GLN A 141 17.14 -2.74 2.78
CA GLN A 141 15.83 -3.27 3.13
C GLN A 141 15.21 -2.21 4.03
N VAL A 142 14.40 -1.31 3.46
CA VAL A 142 13.30 -0.70 4.22
C VAL A 142 12.62 -1.93 4.80
N PRO A 143 12.68 -2.19 6.11
CA PRO A 143 11.88 -3.25 6.69
C PRO A 143 10.47 -2.78 6.38
N VAL A 144 9.87 -3.33 5.33
CA VAL A 144 8.44 -3.17 5.09
C VAL A 144 7.87 -3.82 6.35
N PRO A 145 7.31 -3.04 7.29
CA PRO A 145 6.68 -3.66 8.43
C PRO A 145 5.64 -4.60 7.83
N ASP A 146 5.66 -5.87 8.22
CA ASP A 146 4.63 -6.86 7.90
C ASP A 146 3.29 -6.48 8.58
N ASP A 147 2.97 -5.18 8.62
CA ASP A 147 1.62 -4.68 8.79
C ASP A 147 0.88 -5.04 7.50
N GLN A 148 0.42 -6.29 7.47
CA GLN A 148 -0.82 -6.70 6.82
C GLN A 148 -2.00 -5.93 7.46
N THR A 149 -1.94 -4.60 7.49
CA THR A 149 -3.15 -3.83 7.34
C THR A 149 -3.67 -4.22 5.95
N PRO A 150 -4.93 -4.66 5.82
CA PRO A 150 -5.51 -4.93 4.51
C PRO A 150 -5.39 -3.62 3.75
N SER A 151 -4.39 -3.53 2.88
CA SER A 151 -4.16 -2.32 2.15
C SER A 151 -5.44 -2.09 1.38
N ILE A 152 -6.10 -0.97 1.65
CA ILE A 152 -7.14 -0.40 0.79
C ILE A 152 -6.47 0.08 -0.52
N ARG A 153 -5.42 -0.61 -0.98
CA ARG A 153 -4.81 -0.53 -2.29
C ARG A 153 -5.29 -1.68 -3.19
N GLN A 154 -5.86 -2.77 -2.64
CA GLN A 154 -6.47 -3.84 -3.46
C GLN A 154 -7.96 -3.63 -3.79
N PHE A 155 -8.63 -2.63 -3.21
CA PHE A 155 -9.94 -2.17 -3.71
C PHE A 155 -9.81 -1.14 -4.84
N PHE A 156 -8.63 -1.02 -5.46
CA PHE A 156 -8.49 -0.35 -6.75
C PHE A 156 -8.82 -1.34 -7.87
N ILE A 157 -10.07 -1.78 -7.91
CA ILE A 157 -10.65 -2.23 -9.17
C ILE A 157 -10.69 -0.97 -10.04
N PRO A 158 -9.99 -0.90 -11.19
CA PRO A 158 -10.20 0.21 -12.12
C PRO A 158 -11.70 0.28 -12.39
N PHE A 159 -12.33 1.42 -12.08
CA PHE A 159 -13.79 1.61 -12.10
C PHE A 159 -14.46 1.04 -13.36
N TRP A 160 -13.77 1.02 -14.51
CA TRP A 160 -14.24 0.38 -15.75
C TRP A 160 -14.55 -1.13 -15.64
N GLN A 161 -13.84 -1.89 -14.79
CA GLN A 161 -14.11 -3.33 -14.57
C GLN A 161 -15.39 -3.58 -13.76
N LEU A 162 -15.93 -2.58 -13.06
CA LEU A 162 -17.22 -2.69 -12.34
C LEU A 162 -18.43 -2.44 -13.26
N PHE A 163 -18.25 -1.88 -14.46
CA PHE A 163 -19.35 -1.54 -15.37
C PHE A 163 -19.40 -2.36 -16.66
N THR A 164 -18.33 -3.09 -17.01
CA THR A 164 -18.32 -3.94 -18.21
C THR A 164 -19.18 -5.20 -18.11
N ASP A 165 -19.56 -5.64 -16.91
CA ASP A 165 -20.41 -6.83 -16.75
C ASP A 165 -21.93 -6.51 -16.86
N ILE A 166 -22.33 -5.26 -17.10
CA ILE A 166 -23.75 -4.85 -17.11
C ILE A 166 -24.32 -4.67 -18.53
N ILE A 167 -23.49 -4.60 -19.58
CA ILE A 167 -23.99 -4.29 -20.93
C ILE A 167 -23.29 -5.11 -22.02
N THR A 168 -23.56 -6.42 -22.05
CA THR A 168 -23.41 -7.22 -23.28
C THR A 168 -24.57 -8.21 -23.37
N PRO A 169 -25.59 -7.98 -24.24
CA PRO A 169 -26.59 -8.99 -24.53
C PRO A 169 -26.02 -9.95 -25.59
N GLU A 170 -25.27 -10.96 -25.15
CA GLU A 170 -24.92 -12.10 -25.99
C GLU A 170 -25.57 -13.37 -25.40
N PRO A 171 -26.33 -14.15 -26.19
CA PRO A 171 -26.97 -15.36 -25.72
C PRO A 171 -25.92 -16.48 -25.73
N GLN A 172 -25.15 -16.60 -24.66
CA GLN A 172 -24.33 -17.79 -24.42
C GLN A 172 -24.71 -18.45 -23.11
N GLU A 173 -24.76 -19.77 -23.19
CA GLU A 173 -25.15 -20.73 -22.17
C GLU A 173 -24.63 -20.37 -20.78
N THR A 174 -25.46 -20.64 -19.77
CA THR A 174 -25.32 -20.22 -18.37
C THR A 174 -24.05 -20.76 -17.71
N ALA A 175 -22.89 -20.18 -18.02
CA ALA A 175 -21.70 -20.27 -17.20
C ALA A 175 -21.94 -19.38 -15.98
N THR A 176 -22.51 -19.98 -14.94
CA THR A 176 -22.71 -19.36 -13.63
C THR A 176 -21.43 -18.67 -13.16
N ALA A 177 -21.54 -17.57 -12.41
CA ALA A 177 -20.39 -16.83 -11.86
C ALA A 177 -19.37 -17.76 -11.16
N TRP A 178 -19.85 -18.83 -10.54
CA TRP A 178 -19.04 -19.90 -9.98
C TRP A 178 -18.19 -20.66 -11.01
N GLY A 179 -18.69 -20.87 -12.22
CA GLY A 179 -17.92 -21.44 -13.33
C GLY A 179 -16.73 -20.56 -13.72
N LYS A 180 -16.92 -19.24 -13.79
CA LYS A 180 -15.83 -18.28 -14.09
C LYS A 180 -14.77 -18.25 -12.97
N ILE A 181 -15.19 -18.34 -11.70
CA ILE A 181 -14.26 -18.44 -10.56
C ILE A 181 -13.48 -19.77 -10.62
N ARG A 182 -14.15 -20.88 -10.95
CA ARG A 182 -13.49 -22.20 -11.06
C ARG A 182 -12.49 -22.24 -12.20
N THR A 183 -12.77 -21.65 -13.36
CA THR A 183 -11.81 -21.62 -14.48
C THR A 183 -10.61 -20.73 -14.19
N VAL A 184 -10.80 -19.58 -13.52
CA VAL A 184 -9.69 -18.73 -13.06
C VAL A 184 -8.83 -19.44 -12.00
N ASN A 185 -9.45 -20.08 -11.00
CA ASN A 185 -8.72 -20.84 -9.99
C ASN A 185 -8.00 -22.07 -10.55
N ALA A 186 -8.59 -22.75 -11.56
CA ALA A 186 -7.93 -23.88 -12.22
C ALA A 186 -6.65 -23.44 -12.95
N ASN A 187 -6.64 -22.26 -13.57
CA ASN A 187 -5.48 -21.73 -14.27
C ASN A 187 -4.42 -21.12 -13.32
N GLN A 188 -4.81 -20.65 -12.12
CA GLN A 188 -3.89 -20.16 -11.08
C GLN A 188 -3.31 -21.26 -10.16
N SER A 189 -3.64 -22.53 -10.40
CA SER A 189 -3.23 -23.66 -9.57
C SER A 189 -1.73 -24.03 -9.63
N GLN A 190 -0.90 -23.25 -10.32
CA GLN A 190 0.51 -23.65 -10.52
C GLN A 190 1.43 -23.48 -9.31
N GLN A 191 1.04 -22.75 -8.25
CA GLN A 191 1.69 -22.81 -6.92
C GLN A 191 0.90 -21.90 -5.96
N SER A 192 0.07 -22.48 -5.10
CA SER A 192 -0.54 -21.71 -4.01
C SER A 192 0.56 -21.14 -3.10
N SER A 193 0.38 -19.93 -2.56
CA SER A 193 1.29 -19.39 -1.55
C SER A 193 1.45 -20.33 -0.36
N TRP A 194 0.41 -21.11 -0.05
CA TRP A 194 0.44 -22.17 0.95
C TRP A 194 1.32 -23.36 0.56
N ASP A 195 1.40 -23.70 -0.73
CA ASP A 195 2.29 -24.77 -1.19
C ASP A 195 3.76 -24.34 -1.15
N LEU A 196 4.07 -23.06 -1.37
CA LEU A 196 5.42 -22.53 -1.18
C LEU A 196 5.89 -22.62 0.27
N ILE A 197 4.98 -22.33 1.22
CA ILE A 197 5.26 -22.48 2.67
C ILE A 197 5.44 -23.95 3.03
N ARG A 198 4.60 -24.85 2.49
CA ARG A 198 4.73 -26.29 2.77
C ARG A 198 6.04 -26.84 2.19
N GLN A 199 6.38 -26.45 0.96
CA GLN A 199 7.60 -26.87 0.29
C GLN A 199 8.87 -26.34 0.99
N SER A 200 8.83 -25.13 1.56
CA SER A 200 9.94 -24.61 2.35
C SER A 200 10.12 -25.38 3.66
N HIS A 201 9.03 -25.71 4.35
CA HIS A 201 9.05 -26.54 5.54
C HIS A 201 9.51 -27.98 5.27
N GLU A 202 9.12 -28.57 4.14
CA GLU A 202 9.56 -29.90 3.73
C GLU A 202 11.06 -29.90 3.39
N ARG A 203 11.56 -28.89 2.67
CA ARG A 203 13.00 -28.75 2.38
C ARG A 203 13.84 -28.56 3.64
N ALA A 204 13.32 -27.88 4.67
CA ALA A 204 14.02 -27.70 5.93
C ALA A 204 14.10 -28.98 6.77
N ARG A 205 13.20 -29.95 6.55
CA ARG A 205 13.15 -31.20 7.32
C ARG A 205 14.04 -32.32 6.80
N ILE A 206 14.51 -32.26 5.55
CA ILE A 206 15.37 -33.32 5.00
C ILE A 206 16.78 -33.16 5.58
N PRO A 207 17.24 -34.05 6.47
CA PRO A 207 18.59 -33.99 7.01
C PRO A 207 19.58 -34.23 5.87
N ARG A 208 20.56 -33.33 5.69
CA ARG A 208 21.67 -33.62 4.78
C ARG A 208 22.43 -34.85 5.31
N PRO A 209 22.70 -35.86 4.48
CA PRO A 209 23.31 -37.12 4.93
C PRO A 209 24.70 -36.98 5.56
N ASP A 210 25.31 -35.79 5.53
CA ASP A 210 26.69 -35.57 5.97
C ASP A 210 26.82 -35.09 7.44
N GLN A 211 25.71 -34.93 8.19
CA GLN A 211 25.70 -34.42 9.58
C GLN A 211 25.14 -35.39 10.63
N ALA A 212 25.12 -36.69 10.34
CA ALA A 212 24.38 -37.68 11.13
C ALA A 212 25.04 -38.16 12.46
N SER A 213 26.14 -37.56 12.94
CA SER A 213 26.90 -38.15 14.06
C SER A 213 26.96 -37.35 15.36
N THR A 214 26.19 -36.27 15.56
CA THR A 214 26.31 -35.49 16.82
C THR A 214 25.03 -34.87 17.42
N SER A 215 23.82 -35.17 16.93
CA SER A 215 22.59 -34.48 17.37
C SER A 215 21.46 -35.37 17.90
N SER A 216 21.74 -36.58 18.39
CA SER A 216 20.71 -37.45 18.95
C SER A 216 20.10 -36.96 20.27
N ASP A 217 20.80 -36.08 21.02
CA ASP A 217 20.38 -35.69 22.37
C ASP A 217 19.43 -34.46 22.39
N ASN A 218 19.54 -33.54 21.43
CA ASN A 218 18.67 -32.36 21.38
C ASN A 218 17.26 -32.66 20.85
N ARG A 219 17.10 -33.69 20.00
CA ARG A 219 15.82 -34.03 19.38
C ARG A 219 14.77 -34.49 20.40
N PHE A 220 15.20 -35.26 21.40
CA PHE A 220 14.31 -35.74 22.45
C PHE A 220 13.76 -34.61 23.33
N ARG A 221 14.55 -33.54 23.52
CA ARG A 221 14.15 -32.38 24.33
C ARG A 221 13.18 -31.45 23.60
N GLU A 222 13.33 -31.29 22.30
CA GLU A 222 12.39 -30.55 21.44
C GLU A 222 11.06 -31.29 21.26
N GLU A 223 11.07 -32.62 21.22
CA GLU A 223 9.84 -33.41 21.10
C GLU A 223 9.03 -33.41 22.40
N LEU A 224 9.71 -33.41 23.56
CA LEU A 224 9.04 -33.27 24.86
C LEU A 224 8.33 -31.91 24.99
N THR A 225 9.02 -30.82 24.66
CA THR A 225 8.46 -29.46 24.74
C THR A 225 7.26 -29.27 23.80
N ARG A 226 7.31 -29.84 22.60
CA ARG A 226 6.18 -29.78 21.66
C ARG A 226 4.95 -30.54 22.17
N SER A 227 5.15 -31.68 22.82
CA SER A 227 4.04 -32.49 23.37
C SER A 227 3.36 -31.80 24.56
N GLU A 228 4.12 -31.09 25.40
CA GLU A 228 3.60 -30.29 26.51
C GLU A 228 2.80 -29.08 26.03
N GLU A 229 3.31 -28.37 25.00
CA GLU A 229 2.59 -27.25 24.39
C GLU A 229 1.25 -27.70 23.78
N GLN A 230 1.24 -28.85 23.09
CA GLN A 230 0.03 -29.42 22.50
C GLN A 230 -1.03 -29.74 23.55
N ALA A 231 -0.62 -30.38 24.65
CA ALA A 231 -1.51 -30.69 25.77
C ALA A 231 -2.07 -29.43 26.44
N SER A 232 -1.26 -28.36 26.55
CA SER A 232 -1.70 -27.08 27.10
C SER A 232 -2.77 -26.40 26.23
N PHE A 233 -2.65 -26.53 24.90
CA PHE A 233 -3.60 -25.98 23.95
C PHE A 233 -4.94 -26.72 23.98
N ASP A 234 -4.90 -28.06 23.98
CA ASP A 234 -6.09 -28.89 24.08
C ASP A 234 -6.86 -28.64 25.39
N ALA A 235 -6.13 -28.47 26.51
CA ALA A 235 -6.73 -28.11 27.80
C ALA A 235 -7.43 -26.74 27.78
N LEU A 236 -6.94 -25.78 26.98
CA LEU A 236 -7.54 -24.45 26.86
C LEU A 236 -8.83 -24.50 26.03
N ILE A 237 -8.86 -25.30 24.95
CA ILE A 237 -10.05 -25.55 24.11
C ILE A 237 -11.16 -26.25 24.92
N ASP A 238 -10.81 -27.27 25.70
CA ASP A 238 -11.78 -27.98 26.54
C ASP A 238 -12.33 -27.08 27.65
N LYS A 239 -11.50 -26.18 28.20
CA LYS A 239 -11.94 -25.17 29.15
C LYS A 239 -12.93 -24.19 28.52
N GLU A 240 -12.71 -23.75 27.27
CA GLU A 240 -13.67 -22.90 26.54
C GLU A 240 -15.00 -23.62 26.28
N ARG A 241 -14.95 -24.91 25.93
CA ARG A 241 -16.15 -25.72 25.68
C ARG A 241 -17.01 -25.97 26.92
N ASN A 242 -16.39 -25.99 28.11
CA ASN A 242 -17.08 -26.22 29.38
C ASN A 242 -17.59 -24.94 30.08
N MET A 243 -17.44 -23.74 29.50
CA MET A 243 -17.97 -22.47 30.05
C MET A 243 -19.42 -22.14 29.60
N LYS A 244 -20.22 -23.15 29.27
CA LYS A 244 -21.65 -22.99 28.96
C LYS A 244 -22.52 -23.48 30.11
#